data_AF-A0A1Y1MQL5-F1
#
_entry.id   AF-A0A1Y1MQL5-F1
#
_cell.length_a   1.000
_cell.length_b   1.000
_cell.length_c   1.000
_cell.angle_alpha   90.00
_cell.angle_beta   90.00
_cell.angle_gamma   90.00
#
_symmetry.space_group_name_H-M   'P 1'
#
loop_
_entity.id
_entity.type
_entity.pdbx_description
1 polymer ?
#
loop_
_entity_poly.entity_id
_entity_poly.type
_entity_poly.pdbx_seq_one_letter_code
_entity_poly.pdbx_strand_id
1 'polypeptide(L)'
;MSSSSFVKNLTTTTISTVSTTLRTTTAMPTIPTTLKLVDDAANVINGSNAVDVGFMQALVSYFNVTNSTENATVDPLSCGRVNIMGTIVQESAPYLFPFIIEYSLIGAAVIYVMWKHIGRNPRYVTEEDLEHRLEVMLSRRAVAMAHAQHGRVDCVGASKGLFFGLLMLVASLICLILFFVLIRHPDLDLLAIYLADVSHCVLMVLSIFAIFIGFIRVQALKFKVEEQSDLNDILLRVSAFGLFLYAVFSVIAGSLNAFTKQPNLLVMITGLLSILQVILQLLFIADVSRRRVHLPEHDRSKPGRQIVTFLLICNVTMWIIYTFETKKVVENPVQLEFYGFLAWAIVQRITLPLCIFHRFHSAVTLAEIWKMSYKARLE
;
A
#
# COMPACT_ATOMS: atom_id res chain seq x y z
N MET A 1 50.50 58.65 25.41
CA MET A 1 50.72 59.87 24.58
C MET A 1 51.96 59.57 23.75
N SER A 2 51.86 59.65 22.42
CA SER A 2 52.80 59.04 21.45
C SER A 2 52.95 57.51 21.52
N SER A 3 53.43 56.80 20.48
CA SER A 3 53.15 56.86 19.02
C SER A 3 53.87 55.70 18.29
N SER A 4 53.54 55.48 17.01
CA SER A 4 54.23 54.60 16.05
C SER A 4 55.73 54.99 15.82
N SER A 5 56.61 54.24 15.11
CA SER A 5 56.38 53.35 13.94
C SER A 5 57.56 52.42 13.56
N PHE A 6 57.23 51.22 13.07
CA PHE A 6 57.68 50.56 11.82
C PHE A 6 59.00 50.97 11.10
N VAL A 7 59.90 49.99 10.87
CA VAL A 7 60.82 49.72 9.72
C VAL A 7 61.61 48.43 10.09
N LYS A 8 62.14 47.49 9.30
CA LYS A 8 62.08 46.95 7.90
C LYS A 8 63.51 46.50 7.47
N ASN A 9 63.65 45.21 7.13
CA ASN A 9 64.59 44.58 6.16
C ASN A 9 66.08 44.26 6.50
N LEU A 10 66.49 43.06 6.04
CA LEU A 10 67.85 42.60 5.61
C LEU A 10 68.94 42.47 6.71
N THR A 11 69.92 41.54 6.73
CA THR A 11 70.42 40.41 5.86
C THR A 11 71.09 39.34 6.82
N THR A 12 71.67 38.15 6.54
CA THR A 12 72.17 37.37 5.36
C THR A 12 72.26 35.84 5.68
N THR A 13 72.88 35.04 4.80
CA THR A 13 73.58 33.72 4.96
C THR A 13 73.69 33.07 6.36
N THR A 14 73.57 31.74 6.50
CA THR A 14 74.39 30.68 5.85
C THR A 14 73.67 29.37 5.49
N ILE A 15 74.33 28.50 4.73
CA ILE A 15 73.84 27.18 4.26
C ILE A 15 74.62 26.04 4.93
N SER A 16 73.92 25.02 5.44
CA SER A 16 74.44 23.67 5.69
C SER A 16 73.33 22.62 5.51
N THR A 17 73.64 21.51 4.85
CA THR A 17 72.81 20.28 4.82
C THR A 17 72.99 19.51 6.15
N VAL A 18 72.21 18.49 6.55
CA VAL A 18 71.50 17.40 5.86
C VAL A 18 70.26 16.97 6.69
N SER A 19 69.15 16.55 6.05
CA SER A 19 68.22 15.46 6.45
C SER A 19 66.83 15.65 5.83
N THR A 20 66.26 14.60 5.24
CA THR A 20 64.99 14.64 4.48
C THR A 20 63.79 14.13 5.28
N THR A 21 62.80 15.00 5.55
CA THR A 21 61.36 14.87 5.14
C THR A 21 60.49 15.87 5.92
N LEU A 22 59.48 16.45 5.25
CA LEU A 22 58.51 17.34 5.90
C LEU A 22 57.44 16.53 6.65
N ARG A 23 57.10 16.98 7.87
CA ARG A 23 55.76 16.86 8.44
C ARG A 23 55.39 18.16 9.15
N THR A 24 54.39 18.86 8.64
CA THR A 24 53.87 20.09 9.26
C THR A 24 52.46 19.81 9.80
N THR A 25 52.30 19.98 11.11
CA THR A 25 51.07 20.28 11.86
C THR A 25 49.70 20.20 11.16
N THR A 26 48.77 19.45 11.76
CA THR A 26 47.63 20.02 12.53
C THR A 26 46.95 18.91 13.35
N ALA A 27 46.08 19.29 14.31
CA ALA A 27 45.33 18.37 15.15
C ALA A 27 43.89 18.18 14.66
N MET A 28 43.28 17.02 14.91
CA MET A 28 41.82 16.76 14.91
C MET A 28 41.53 15.49 15.74
N PRO A 29 40.34 15.35 16.37
CA PRO A 29 39.93 14.16 17.13
C PRO A 29 39.28 13.07 16.26
N THR A 30 38.78 12.03 16.92
CA THR A 30 38.30 10.76 16.35
C THR A 30 36.93 10.82 15.62
N ILE A 31 36.90 10.28 14.39
CA ILE A 31 35.94 9.26 13.87
C ILE A 31 34.43 9.59 13.98
N PRO A 32 33.71 9.67 12.83
CA PRO A 32 32.97 8.48 12.36
C PRO A 32 33.36 7.99 10.95
N THR A 33 33.42 6.67 10.78
CA THR A 33 33.72 5.97 9.51
C THR A 33 32.55 5.90 8.52
N THR A 34 31.38 6.44 8.87
CA THR A 34 30.15 6.36 8.07
C THR A 34 30.22 7.14 6.75
N LEU A 35 30.95 8.26 6.72
CA LEU A 35 30.96 9.17 5.56
C LEU A 35 31.62 8.53 4.33
N LYS A 36 32.67 7.72 4.51
CA LYS A 36 33.33 7.00 3.40
C LYS A 36 32.43 6.01 2.69
N LEU A 37 31.52 5.34 3.40
CA LEU A 37 30.54 4.44 2.78
C LEU A 37 29.53 5.19 1.87
N VAL A 38 29.36 6.49 2.08
CA VAL A 38 28.53 7.35 1.22
C VAL A 38 29.33 7.81 0.00
N ASP A 39 30.59 8.22 0.16
CA ASP A 39 31.47 8.61 -0.95
C ASP A 39 31.77 7.43 -1.90
N ASP A 40 32.05 6.25 -1.36
CA ASP A 40 32.27 5.04 -2.17
C ASP A 40 30.99 4.62 -2.91
N ALA A 41 29.82 4.76 -2.29
CA ALA A 41 28.52 4.52 -2.94
C ALA A 41 28.20 5.58 -4.02
N ALA A 42 28.57 6.84 -3.80
CA ALA A 42 28.36 7.92 -4.77
C ALA A 42 29.21 7.73 -6.03
N ASN A 43 30.44 7.22 -5.90
CA ASN A 43 31.31 6.95 -7.04
C ASN A 43 30.84 5.76 -7.92
N VAL A 44 30.01 4.86 -7.39
CA VAL A 44 29.39 3.76 -8.17
C VAL A 44 28.29 4.27 -9.12
N ILE A 45 27.71 5.45 -8.87
CA ILE A 45 26.56 5.98 -9.63
C ILE A 45 26.87 6.19 -11.13
N ASN A 46 28.13 6.40 -11.50
CA ASN A 46 28.54 6.51 -12.91
C ASN A 46 28.54 5.17 -13.69
N GLY A 47 28.25 4.03 -13.04
CA GLY A 47 28.47 2.69 -13.60
C GLY A 47 27.25 1.82 -13.92
N SER A 48 26.04 2.13 -13.43
CA SER A 48 24.93 1.14 -13.45
C SER A 48 23.51 1.69 -13.65
N ASN A 49 22.76 0.95 -14.48
CA ASN A 49 21.34 0.98 -14.82
C ASN A 49 20.38 1.89 -14.03
N ALA A 50 19.53 2.61 -14.76
CA ALA A 50 18.61 3.66 -14.28
C ALA A 50 17.49 3.22 -13.29
N VAL A 51 17.42 1.94 -12.89
CA VAL A 51 16.41 1.45 -11.93
C VAL A 51 16.82 1.75 -10.48
N ASP A 52 18.11 1.60 -10.16
CA ASP A 52 18.63 1.79 -8.80
C ASP A 52 18.68 3.27 -8.38
N VAL A 53 18.82 4.17 -9.36
CA VAL A 53 18.87 5.63 -9.17
C VAL A 53 17.61 6.14 -8.46
N GLY A 54 16.42 5.70 -8.87
CA GLY A 54 15.16 6.17 -8.28
C GLY A 54 14.98 5.77 -6.81
N PHE A 55 15.50 4.60 -6.42
CA PHE A 55 15.48 4.14 -5.03
C PHE A 55 16.43 4.95 -4.15
N MET A 56 17.68 5.15 -4.60
CA MET A 56 18.69 5.90 -3.83
C MET A 56 18.41 7.41 -3.78
N GLN A 57 17.90 8.02 -4.86
CA GLN A 57 17.55 9.44 -4.88
C GLN A 57 16.48 9.79 -3.82
N ALA A 58 15.49 8.90 -3.64
CA ALA A 58 14.44 9.06 -2.62
C ALA A 58 14.96 8.86 -1.17
N LEU A 59 16.12 8.23 -1.00
CA LEU A 59 16.82 8.06 0.27
C LEU A 59 17.71 9.26 0.59
N VAL A 60 18.53 9.69 -0.38
CA VAL A 60 19.38 10.90 -0.29
C VAL A 60 18.53 12.14 -0.03
N SER A 61 17.39 12.28 -0.73
CA SER A 61 16.46 13.39 -0.51
C SER A 61 15.81 13.39 0.88
N TYR A 62 15.77 12.27 1.59
CA TYR A 62 15.27 12.20 2.98
C TYR A 62 16.39 12.60 3.96
N PHE A 63 17.61 12.10 3.77
CA PHE A 63 18.77 12.45 4.58
C PHE A 63 19.22 13.91 4.45
N ASN A 64 19.01 14.56 3.30
CA ASN A 64 19.36 15.98 3.14
C ASN A 64 18.45 16.92 3.96
N VAL A 65 17.19 16.55 4.23
CA VAL A 65 16.26 17.37 5.03
C VAL A 65 16.77 17.57 6.46
N THR A 66 17.49 16.60 7.02
CA THR A 66 18.04 16.67 8.38
C THR A 66 19.26 17.59 8.55
N ASN A 67 19.84 18.14 7.47
CA ASN A 67 21.01 19.04 7.53
C ASN A 67 20.69 20.51 7.20
N SER A 68 19.45 20.85 6.85
CA SER A 68 19.08 22.21 6.40
C SER A 68 18.68 23.17 7.53
N THR A 69 19.39 23.15 8.66
CA THR A 69 19.26 24.16 9.73
C THR A 69 20.37 25.22 9.65
N GLU A 70 20.47 25.91 8.51
CA GLU A 70 21.23 27.16 8.45
C GLU A 70 20.43 28.29 9.09
N ASN A 71 21.06 29.05 9.99
CA ASN A 71 20.43 30.17 10.70
C ASN A 71 20.23 31.37 9.77
N ALA A 72 19.17 31.33 8.96
CA ALA A 72 18.71 32.49 8.20
C ALA A 72 18.17 33.58 9.15
N THR A 73 18.98 34.61 9.40
CA THR A 73 18.53 35.82 10.12
C THR A 73 17.48 36.54 9.29
N VAL A 74 16.23 36.52 9.74
CA VAL A 74 15.08 37.05 8.99
C VAL A 74 15.02 38.58 9.10
N ASP A 75 15.33 39.28 8.01
CA ASP A 75 15.09 40.71 7.89
C ASP A 75 13.58 41.03 7.92
N PRO A 76 13.10 41.89 8.84
CA PRO A 76 11.66 42.11 9.07
C PRO A 76 10.93 42.91 7.96
N LEU A 77 11.62 43.29 6.87
CA LEU A 77 11.02 43.92 5.68
C LEU A 77 11.03 43.02 4.43
N SER A 78 11.54 41.79 4.52
CA SER A 78 11.49 40.86 3.40
C SER A 78 10.09 40.30 3.20
N CYS A 79 9.37 40.76 2.16
CA CYS A 79 8.17 40.10 1.66
C CYS A 79 8.58 38.81 0.93
N GLY A 80 9.02 37.82 1.70
CA GLY A 80 9.54 36.56 1.21
C GLY A 80 8.50 35.82 0.37
N ARG A 81 8.90 35.34 -0.81
CA ARG A 81 8.04 34.55 -1.70
C ARG A 81 7.73 33.19 -1.06
N VAL A 82 6.67 33.13 -0.28
CA VAL A 82 6.20 31.91 0.39
C VAL A 82 5.96 30.83 -0.66
N ASN A 83 6.69 29.71 -0.59
CA ASN A 83 6.67 28.67 -1.60
C ASN A 83 5.49 27.69 -1.42
N ILE A 84 4.28 28.25 -1.35
CA ILE A 84 3.03 27.56 -0.98
C ILE A 84 2.83 26.27 -1.79
N MET A 85 3.03 26.32 -3.12
CA MET A 85 2.91 25.14 -3.97
C MET A 85 4.01 24.10 -3.73
N GLY A 86 5.26 24.51 -3.47
CA GLY A 86 6.33 23.60 -3.10
C GLY A 86 5.99 22.83 -1.82
N THR A 87 5.54 23.54 -0.78
CA THR A 87 5.12 22.95 0.50
C THR A 87 3.95 21.99 0.31
N ILE A 88 2.87 22.39 -0.37
CA ILE A 88 1.70 21.54 -0.62
C ILE A 88 2.08 20.29 -1.41
N VAL A 89 2.93 20.39 -2.44
CA VAL A 89 3.38 19.23 -3.23
C VAL A 89 4.24 18.29 -2.37
N GLN A 90 5.14 18.81 -1.54
CA GLN A 90 6.01 17.98 -0.70
C GLN A 90 5.25 17.32 0.47
N GLU A 91 4.23 17.98 1.04
CA GLU A 91 3.33 17.39 2.03
C GLU A 91 2.37 16.35 1.45
N SER A 92 1.89 16.56 0.21
CA SER A 92 0.95 15.65 -0.47
C SER A 92 1.62 14.43 -1.14
N ALA A 93 2.86 14.57 -1.61
CA ALA A 93 3.64 13.50 -2.23
C ALA A 93 3.61 12.12 -1.50
N PRO A 94 3.79 12.02 -0.17
CA PRO A 94 3.72 10.72 0.52
C PRO A 94 2.35 10.05 0.44
N TYR A 95 1.25 10.80 0.32
CA TYR A 95 -0.09 10.24 0.12
C TYR A 95 -0.34 9.84 -1.35
N LEU A 96 0.33 10.51 -2.30
CA LEU A 96 0.22 10.21 -3.74
C LEU A 96 1.08 9.02 -4.18
N PHE A 97 2.18 8.73 -3.47
CA PHE A 97 3.13 7.67 -3.84
C PHE A 97 2.49 6.27 -4.00
N PRO A 98 1.59 5.77 -3.12
CA PRO A 98 0.96 4.46 -3.30
C PRO A 98 0.11 4.37 -4.56
N PHE A 99 -0.70 5.42 -4.84
CA PHE A 99 -1.56 5.47 -6.02
C PHE A 99 -0.78 5.42 -7.34
N ILE A 100 0.45 5.96 -7.39
CA ILE A 100 1.32 5.88 -8.57
C ILE A 100 1.76 4.42 -8.82
N ILE A 101 2.06 3.66 -7.77
CA ILE A 101 2.41 2.24 -7.88
C ILE A 101 1.17 1.41 -8.24
N GLU A 102 0.01 1.67 -7.62
CA GLU A 102 -1.26 1.02 -7.99
C GLU A 102 -1.64 1.26 -9.45
N TYR A 103 -1.56 2.52 -9.93
CA TYR A 103 -1.78 2.87 -11.33
C TYR A 103 -0.84 2.11 -12.27
N SER A 104 0.43 1.98 -11.90
CA SER A 104 1.44 1.25 -12.69
C SER A 104 1.16 -0.25 -12.74
N LEU A 105 0.76 -0.86 -11.62
CA LEU A 105 0.39 -2.28 -11.54
C LEU A 105 -0.89 -2.58 -12.33
N ILE A 106 -1.92 -1.73 -12.21
CA ILE A 106 -3.17 -1.86 -12.97
C ILE A 106 -2.90 -1.67 -14.47
N GLY A 107 -2.10 -0.68 -14.86
CA GLY A 107 -1.70 -0.45 -16.25
C GLY A 107 -0.97 -1.66 -16.85
N ALA A 108 0.02 -2.20 -16.13
CA ALA A 108 0.74 -3.41 -16.56
C ALA A 108 -0.18 -4.62 -16.71
N ALA A 109 -1.12 -4.82 -15.78
CA ALA A 109 -2.10 -5.91 -15.87
C ALA A 109 -3.05 -5.74 -17.07
N VAL A 110 -3.56 -4.53 -17.33
CA VAL A 110 -4.43 -4.24 -18.48
C VAL A 110 -3.68 -4.43 -19.80
N ILE A 111 -2.43 -3.96 -19.91
CA ILE A 111 -1.59 -4.17 -21.10
C ILE A 111 -1.33 -5.66 -21.33
N TYR A 112 -1.06 -6.44 -20.28
CA TYR A 112 -0.92 -7.89 -20.37
C TYR A 112 -2.21 -8.58 -20.85
N VAL A 113 -3.38 -8.18 -20.33
CA VAL A 113 -4.69 -8.68 -20.81
C VAL A 113 -4.86 -8.37 -22.30
N MET A 114 -4.61 -7.13 -22.71
CA MET A 114 -4.76 -6.70 -24.11
C MET A 114 -3.84 -7.50 -25.02
N TRP A 115 -2.55 -7.62 -24.69
CA TRP A 115 -1.58 -8.42 -25.46
C TRP A 115 -2.01 -9.89 -25.56
N LYS A 116 -2.44 -10.54 -24.47
CA LYS A 116 -2.87 -11.95 -24.47
C LYS A 116 -4.14 -12.21 -25.30
N HIS A 117 -4.94 -11.19 -25.62
CA HIS A 117 -6.16 -11.32 -26.42
C HIS A 117 -6.04 -10.78 -27.86
N ILE A 118 -5.15 -9.81 -28.12
CA ILE A 118 -4.88 -9.29 -29.47
C ILE A 118 -4.37 -10.43 -30.36
N GLY A 119 -5.01 -10.63 -31.51
CA GLY A 119 -4.68 -11.70 -32.46
C GLY A 119 -5.10 -13.11 -32.05
N ARG A 120 -5.73 -13.33 -30.89
CA ARG A 120 -6.20 -14.66 -30.46
C ARG A 120 -7.49 -15.01 -31.20
N ASN A 121 -7.41 -16.00 -32.10
CA ASN A 121 -8.44 -16.38 -33.09
C ASN A 121 -8.79 -15.26 -34.09
N PRO A 122 -7.95 -15.03 -35.13
CA PRO A 122 -8.32 -14.18 -36.26
C PRO A 122 -9.40 -14.90 -37.10
N ARG A 123 -10.67 -14.80 -36.67
CA ARG A 123 -11.81 -15.33 -37.40
C ARG A 123 -12.02 -14.46 -38.63
N TYR A 124 -11.66 -14.98 -39.81
CA TYR A 124 -12.12 -14.42 -41.08
C TYR A 124 -13.65 -14.50 -41.11
N VAL A 125 -14.30 -13.34 -41.18
CA VAL A 125 -15.77 -13.24 -41.14
C VAL A 125 -16.28 -13.05 -42.56
N THR A 126 -17.03 -14.03 -43.07
CA THR A 126 -17.90 -13.86 -44.24
C THR A 126 -19.16 -13.10 -43.86
N GLU A 127 -19.77 -12.36 -44.79
CA GLU A 127 -20.90 -11.46 -44.50
C GLU A 127 -22.10 -12.21 -43.86
N GLU A 128 -22.42 -13.42 -44.31
CA GLU A 128 -23.45 -14.29 -43.71
C GLU A 128 -23.15 -14.63 -42.23
N ASP A 129 -21.89 -14.91 -41.89
CA ASP A 129 -21.44 -15.18 -40.51
C ASP A 129 -21.40 -13.90 -39.66
N LEU A 130 -21.37 -12.72 -40.29
CA LEU A 130 -21.53 -11.42 -39.63
C LEU A 130 -23.01 -11.13 -39.35
N GLU A 131 -23.90 -11.28 -40.33
CA GLU A 131 -25.34 -10.98 -40.18
C GLU A 131 -25.99 -11.86 -39.12
N HIS A 132 -25.79 -13.18 -39.17
CA HIS A 132 -26.35 -14.07 -38.16
C HIS A 132 -25.76 -13.82 -36.76
N ARG A 133 -24.47 -13.42 -36.68
CA ARG A 133 -23.87 -12.97 -35.41
C ARG A 133 -24.42 -11.62 -34.96
N LEU A 134 -24.78 -10.72 -35.88
CA LEU A 134 -25.40 -9.45 -35.55
C LEU A 134 -26.82 -9.67 -35.02
N GLU A 135 -27.62 -10.57 -35.60
CA GLU A 135 -28.91 -10.99 -35.03
C GLU A 135 -28.76 -11.62 -33.64
N VAL A 136 -27.84 -12.57 -33.47
CA VAL A 136 -27.60 -13.25 -32.17
C VAL A 136 -27.04 -12.26 -31.12
N MET A 137 -26.26 -11.26 -31.52
CA MET A 137 -25.83 -10.19 -30.61
C MET A 137 -26.95 -9.18 -30.34
N LEU A 138 -27.73 -8.75 -31.33
CA LEU A 138 -28.82 -7.78 -31.16
C LEU A 138 -29.94 -8.37 -30.32
N SER A 139 -30.33 -9.64 -30.53
CA SER A 139 -31.28 -10.36 -29.68
C SER A 139 -30.77 -10.51 -28.24
N ARG A 140 -29.54 -10.99 -28.04
CA ARG A 140 -28.92 -11.06 -26.69
C ARG A 140 -28.79 -9.69 -26.03
N ARG A 141 -28.50 -8.63 -26.80
CA ARG A 141 -28.35 -7.25 -26.31
C ARG A 141 -29.70 -6.60 -26.02
N ALA A 142 -30.74 -6.89 -26.81
CA ALA A 142 -32.12 -6.47 -26.56
C ALA A 142 -32.69 -7.16 -25.32
N VAL A 143 -32.50 -8.48 -25.17
CA VAL A 143 -32.84 -9.22 -23.94
C VAL A 143 -32.06 -8.66 -22.74
N ALA A 144 -30.77 -8.38 -22.89
CA ALA A 144 -29.98 -7.74 -21.83
C ALA A 144 -30.44 -6.31 -21.50
N MET A 145 -30.90 -5.53 -22.48
CA MET A 145 -31.46 -4.18 -22.29
C MET A 145 -32.84 -4.23 -21.62
N ALA A 146 -33.72 -5.15 -22.01
CA ALA A 146 -35.02 -5.36 -21.38
C ALA A 146 -34.87 -5.76 -19.90
N HIS A 147 -33.94 -6.67 -19.60
CA HIS A 147 -33.57 -6.97 -18.20
C HIS A 147 -32.85 -5.80 -17.50
N ALA A 148 -32.15 -4.92 -18.21
CA ALA A 148 -31.53 -3.73 -17.65
C ALA A 148 -32.52 -2.58 -17.39
N GLN A 149 -33.65 -2.50 -18.11
CA GLN A 149 -34.77 -1.61 -17.73
C GLN A 149 -35.42 -2.05 -16.42
N HIS A 150 -35.42 -3.36 -16.13
CA HIS A 150 -35.69 -3.90 -14.78
C HIS A 150 -34.46 -3.87 -13.86
N GLY A 151 -33.44 -3.06 -14.17
CA GLY A 151 -32.16 -2.95 -13.46
C GLY A 151 -32.22 -2.27 -12.08
N ARG A 152 -33.32 -2.46 -11.34
CA ARG A 152 -33.39 -2.07 -9.93
C ARG A 152 -32.35 -2.87 -9.15
N VAL A 153 -31.45 -2.18 -8.44
CA VAL A 153 -30.44 -2.84 -7.60
C VAL A 153 -31.12 -3.45 -6.39
N ASP A 154 -31.62 -4.67 -6.54
CA ASP A 154 -32.37 -5.37 -5.50
C ASP A 154 -31.44 -5.81 -4.35
N CYS A 155 -31.24 -4.89 -3.41
CA CYS A 155 -30.65 -5.11 -2.09
C CYS A 155 -31.49 -6.07 -1.21
N VAL A 156 -32.65 -6.53 -1.71
CA VAL A 156 -33.45 -7.61 -1.13
C VAL A 156 -32.62 -8.89 -1.04
N GLY A 157 -32.29 -9.28 0.19
CA GLY A 157 -31.40 -10.41 0.50
C GLY A 157 -29.93 -10.00 0.76
N ALA A 158 -29.57 -8.72 0.64
CA ALA A 158 -28.22 -8.19 0.95
C ALA A 158 -28.22 -7.13 2.08
N SER A 159 -29.35 -6.46 2.31
CA SER A 159 -29.49 -5.26 3.18
C SER A 159 -28.87 -5.36 4.58
N LYS A 160 -28.98 -6.51 5.26
CA LYS A 160 -28.37 -6.69 6.60
C LYS A 160 -26.84 -6.60 6.56
N GLY A 161 -26.20 -7.28 5.59
CA GLY A 161 -24.75 -7.22 5.40
C GLY A 161 -24.27 -5.85 4.90
N LEU A 162 -25.09 -5.19 4.07
CA LEU A 162 -24.87 -3.81 3.64
C LEU A 162 -24.86 -2.85 4.84
N PHE A 163 -25.84 -2.95 5.74
CA PHE A 163 -25.97 -2.09 6.92
C PHE A 163 -24.82 -2.26 7.91
N PHE A 164 -24.51 -3.50 8.31
CA PHE A 164 -23.37 -3.76 9.21
C PHE A 164 -22.02 -3.41 8.57
N GLY A 165 -21.86 -3.60 7.26
CA GLY A 165 -20.66 -3.19 6.54
C GLY A 165 -20.50 -1.67 6.51
N LEU A 166 -21.57 -0.94 6.20
CA LEU A 166 -21.55 0.53 6.18
C LEU A 166 -21.33 1.13 7.57
N LEU A 167 -21.91 0.53 8.62
CA LEU A 167 -21.66 0.91 10.01
C LEU A 167 -20.17 0.73 10.38
N MET A 168 -19.56 -0.39 10.00
CA MET A 168 -18.13 -0.64 10.20
C MET A 168 -17.24 0.32 9.39
N LEU A 169 -17.61 0.63 8.14
CA LEU A 169 -16.90 1.62 7.31
C LEU A 169 -16.88 2.99 7.98
N VAL A 170 -18.05 3.49 8.43
CA VAL A 170 -18.17 4.81 9.07
C VAL A 170 -17.43 4.83 10.42
N ALA A 171 -17.59 3.81 11.26
CA ALA A 171 -16.87 3.73 12.53
C ALA A 171 -15.34 3.71 12.35
N SER A 172 -14.84 2.94 11.37
CA SER A 172 -13.40 2.86 11.08
C SER A 172 -12.86 4.16 10.47
N LEU A 173 -13.65 4.84 9.63
CA LEU A 173 -13.31 6.15 9.09
C LEU A 173 -13.23 7.22 10.19
N ILE A 174 -14.13 7.18 11.18
CA ILE A 174 -14.06 8.04 12.37
C ILE A 174 -12.77 7.77 13.15
N CYS A 175 -12.41 6.50 13.41
CA CYS A 175 -11.14 6.16 14.07
C CYS A 175 -9.91 6.64 13.29
N LEU A 176 -9.94 6.55 11.95
CA LEU A 176 -8.87 7.03 11.08
C LEU A 176 -8.73 8.56 11.09
N ILE A 177 -9.84 9.30 11.08
CA ILE A 177 -9.83 10.76 11.20
C ILE A 177 -9.34 11.18 12.59
N LEU A 178 -9.81 10.51 13.65
CA LEU A 178 -9.36 10.76 15.01
C LEU A 178 -7.86 10.51 15.16
N PHE A 179 -7.30 9.45 14.56
CA PHE A 179 -5.85 9.23 14.54
C PHE A 179 -5.09 10.45 14.01
N PHE A 180 -5.45 10.96 12.81
CA PHE A 180 -4.76 12.10 12.19
C PHE A 180 -4.90 13.43 12.95
N VAL A 181 -5.98 13.60 13.72
CA VAL A 181 -6.16 14.77 14.59
C VAL A 181 -5.33 14.62 15.86
N LEU A 182 -5.40 13.45 16.50
CA LEU A 182 -4.90 13.23 17.85
C LEU A 182 -3.38 13.01 17.89
N ILE A 183 -2.78 12.44 16.83
CA ILE A 183 -1.32 12.24 16.70
C ILE A 183 -0.52 13.56 16.67
N ARG A 184 -1.19 14.70 16.46
CA ARG A 184 -0.59 16.06 16.53
C ARG A 184 -0.44 16.59 17.96
N HIS A 185 -1.00 15.90 18.96
CA HIS A 185 -0.91 16.26 20.37
C HIS A 185 0.03 15.29 21.10
N PRO A 186 1.17 15.76 21.64
CA PRO A 186 2.21 14.88 22.17
C PRO A 186 1.78 14.11 23.43
N ASP A 187 0.75 14.56 24.14
CA ASP A 187 0.20 13.88 25.32
C ASP A 187 -0.79 12.74 24.96
N LEU A 188 -1.14 12.59 23.67
CA LEU A 188 -2.23 11.72 23.19
C LEU A 188 -1.83 10.83 22.00
N ASP A 189 -0.55 10.83 21.61
CA ASP A 189 0.01 10.07 20.49
C ASP A 189 -0.20 8.54 20.65
N LEU A 190 0.10 8.01 21.83
CA LEU A 190 -0.06 6.62 22.20
C LEU A 190 -1.54 6.19 22.15
N LEU A 191 -2.44 7.08 22.57
CA LEU A 191 -3.89 6.85 22.51
C LEU A 191 -4.39 6.84 21.06
N ALA A 192 -3.84 7.69 20.20
CA ALA A 192 -4.13 7.70 18.76
C ALA A 192 -3.71 6.37 18.10
N ILE A 193 -2.50 5.90 18.38
CA ILE A 193 -1.96 4.63 17.87
C ILE A 193 -2.83 3.46 18.35
N TYR A 194 -3.14 3.38 19.65
CA TYR A 194 -4.02 2.34 20.20
C TYR A 194 -5.41 2.35 19.56
N LEU A 195 -6.05 3.51 19.41
CA LEU A 195 -7.37 3.61 18.79
C LEU A 195 -7.36 3.10 17.34
N ALA A 196 -6.33 3.47 16.57
CA ALA A 196 -6.16 3.01 15.20
C ALA A 196 -5.91 1.49 15.11
N ASP A 197 -4.94 0.96 15.85
CA ASP A 197 -4.60 -0.48 15.84
C ASP A 197 -5.75 -1.36 16.35
N VAL A 198 -6.42 -0.97 17.45
CA VAL A 198 -7.56 -1.73 17.99
C VAL A 198 -8.74 -1.70 17.00
N SER A 199 -9.01 -0.57 16.33
CA SER A 199 -10.08 -0.51 15.32
C SER A 199 -9.80 -1.43 14.11
N HIS A 200 -8.55 -1.46 13.63
CA HIS A 200 -8.12 -2.35 12.55
C HIS A 200 -8.17 -3.83 12.97
N CYS A 201 -7.73 -4.15 14.18
CA CYS A 201 -7.79 -5.49 14.78
C CYS A 201 -9.24 -6.01 14.89
N VAL A 202 -10.17 -5.19 15.41
CA VAL A 202 -11.61 -5.53 15.46
C VAL A 202 -12.18 -5.79 14.07
N LEU A 203 -11.82 -4.97 13.07
CA LEU A 203 -12.24 -5.15 11.68
C LEU A 203 -11.73 -6.48 11.10
N MET A 204 -10.45 -6.82 11.33
CA MET A 204 -9.88 -8.11 10.92
C MET A 204 -10.62 -9.29 11.58
N VAL A 205 -10.83 -9.26 12.90
CA VAL A 205 -11.54 -10.31 13.64
C VAL A 205 -12.98 -10.50 13.13
N LEU A 206 -13.73 -9.41 12.93
CA LEU A 206 -15.09 -9.49 12.37
C LEU A 206 -15.10 -10.02 10.93
N SER A 207 -14.09 -9.70 10.13
CA SER A 207 -13.94 -10.28 8.78
C SER A 207 -13.63 -11.78 8.81
N ILE A 208 -12.82 -12.26 9.76
CA ILE A 208 -12.53 -13.68 9.97
C ILE A 208 -13.81 -14.43 10.34
N PHE A 209 -14.59 -13.94 11.32
CA PHE A 209 -15.88 -14.54 11.67
C PHE A 209 -16.86 -14.55 10.48
N ALA A 210 -16.93 -13.46 9.72
CA ALA A 210 -17.75 -13.40 8.52
C ALA A 210 -17.29 -14.40 7.44
N ILE A 211 -15.99 -14.64 7.26
CA ILE A 211 -15.46 -15.68 6.35
C ILE A 211 -15.89 -17.08 6.80
N PHE A 212 -15.78 -17.41 8.10
CA PHE A 212 -16.23 -18.71 8.62
C PHE A 212 -17.73 -18.95 8.41
N ILE A 213 -18.58 -17.98 8.75
CA ILE A 213 -20.02 -18.06 8.46
C ILE A 213 -20.25 -18.10 6.94
N GLY A 214 -19.40 -17.43 6.16
CA GLY A 214 -19.36 -17.43 4.70
C GLY A 214 -19.24 -18.84 4.14
N PHE A 215 -18.20 -19.58 4.50
CA PHE A 215 -18.01 -20.98 4.07
C PHE A 215 -19.25 -21.84 4.38
N ILE A 216 -19.79 -21.77 5.60
CA ILE A 216 -20.97 -22.54 6.02
C ILE A 216 -22.20 -22.20 5.15
N ARG A 217 -22.41 -20.93 4.78
CA ARG A 217 -23.53 -20.52 3.91
C ARG A 217 -23.29 -20.81 2.43
N VAL A 218 -22.04 -20.80 1.98
CA VAL A 218 -21.62 -21.01 0.59
C VAL A 218 -21.60 -22.50 0.21
N GLN A 219 -21.49 -23.42 1.18
CA GLN A 219 -21.63 -24.86 0.95
C GLN A 219 -22.95 -25.27 0.27
N ALA A 220 -24.03 -24.50 0.43
CA ALA A 220 -25.32 -24.73 -0.24
C ALA A 220 -25.33 -24.42 -1.75
N LEU A 221 -24.27 -23.78 -2.28
CA LEU A 221 -24.15 -23.42 -3.69
C LEU A 221 -23.42 -24.52 -4.49
N LYS A 222 -23.96 -24.82 -5.68
CA LYS A 222 -23.40 -25.84 -6.60
C LYS A 222 -22.07 -25.36 -7.17
N PHE A 223 -21.06 -26.22 -7.12
CA PHE A 223 -19.76 -26.01 -7.75
C PHE A 223 -19.88 -26.21 -9.28
N LYS A 224 -19.32 -25.30 -10.08
CA LYS A 224 -19.29 -25.39 -11.54
C LYS A 224 -17.86 -25.17 -12.03
N VAL A 225 -17.33 -26.13 -12.78
CA VAL A 225 -15.97 -26.08 -13.37
C VAL A 225 -16.00 -25.26 -14.67
N GLU A 226 -16.47 -24.01 -14.58
CA GLU A 226 -16.42 -23.04 -15.68
C GLU A 226 -15.04 -22.33 -15.64
N GLU A 227 -14.45 -22.09 -16.81
CA GLU A 227 -13.07 -21.59 -16.94
C GLU A 227 -12.94 -20.15 -16.39
N GLN A 228 -12.36 -20.00 -15.21
CA GLN A 228 -12.13 -18.72 -14.55
C GLN A 228 -10.88 -18.04 -15.12
N SER A 229 -10.83 -16.71 -15.10
CA SER A 229 -9.69 -15.94 -15.59
C SER A 229 -8.44 -16.17 -14.72
N ASP A 230 -7.53 -17.04 -15.17
CA ASP A 230 -6.25 -17.36 -14.51
C ASP A 230 -5.53 -16.13 -13.93
N LEU A 231 -5.58 -15.02 -14.68
CA LEU A 231 -4.93 -13.78 -14.32
C LEU A 231 -5.50 -13.18 -13.03
N ASN A 232 -6.82 -13.24 -12.80
CA ASN A 232 -7.42 -12.70 -11.57
C ASN A 232 -6.94 -13.51 -10.36
N ASP A 233 -6.88 -14.84 -10.50
CA ASP A 233 -6.36 -15.75 -9.46
C ASP A 233 -4.85 -15.54 -9.24
N ILE A 234 -4.07 -15.25 -10.29
CA ILE A 234 -2.63 -14.91 -10.18
C ILE A 234 -2.43 -13.57 -9.46
N LEU A 235 -3.12 -12.50 -9.88
CA LEU A 235 -3.06 -11.17 -9.25
C LEU A 235 -3.45 -11.22 -7.77
N LEU A 236 -4.49 -11.98 -7.42
CA LEU A 236 -4.92 -12.15 -6.03
C LEU A 236 -3.84 -12.84 -5.17
N ARG A 237 -3.13 -13.83 -5.73
CA ARG A 237 -2.04 -14.55 -5.04
C ARG A 237 -0.75 -13.71 -4.93
N VAL A 238 -0.33 -13.03 -5.99
CA VAL A 238 0.89 -12.18 -5.99
C VAL A 238 0.72 -10.98 -5.06
N SER A 239 -0.45 -10.35 -5.04
CA SER A 239 -0.75 -9.24 -4.13
C SER A 239 -0.80 -9.70 -2.66
N ALA A 240 -1.40 -10.87 -2.39
CA ALA A 240 -1.42 -11.45 -1.05
C ALA A 240 -0.03 -11.82 -0.51
N PHE A 241 0.90 -12.24 -1.36
CA PHE A 241 2.29 -12.50 -0.95
C PHE A 241 2.96 -11.25 -0.35
N GLY A 242 2.74 -10.06 -0.94
CA GLY A 242 3.25 -8.81 -0.39
C GLY A 242 2.68 -8.48 0.98
N LEU A 243 1.39 -8.75 1.21
CA LEU A 243 0.74 -8.54 2.50
C LEU A 243 1.19 -9.56 3.55
N PHE A 244 1.31 -10.84 3.18
CA PHE A 244 1.91 -11.87 4.03
C PHE A 244 3.33 -11.49 4.47
N LEU A 245 4.16 -10.99 3.54
CA LEU A 245 5.52 -10.56 3.83
C LEU A 245 5.57 -9.38 4.82
N TYR A 246 4.73 -8.36 4.63
CA TYR A 246 4.57 -7.24 5.58
C TYR A 246 4.15 -7.71 6.98
N ALA A 247 3.19 -8.62 7.05
CA ALA A 247 2.68 -9.14 8.30
C ALA A 247 3.73 -10.02 9.02
N VAL A 248 4.50 -10.84 8.30
CA VAL A 248 5.60 -11.64 8.87
C VAL A 248 6.69 -10.75 9.46
N PHE A 249 7.16 -9.71 8.75
CA PHE A 249 8.13 -8.77 9.32
C PHE A 249 7.57 -8.02 10.55
N SER A 250 6.28 -7.68 10.54
CA SER A 250 5.61 -7.06 11.70
C SER A 250 5.52 -8.00 12.91
N VAL A 251 5.22 -9.30 12.70
CA VAL A 251 5.24 -10.31 13.76
C VAL A 251 6.64 -10.50 14.33
N ILE A 252 7.68 -10.56 13.49
CA ILE A 252 9.06 -10.71 13.94
C ILE A 252 9.48 -9.53 14.84
N ALA A 253 9.30 -8.29 14.39
CA ALA A 253 9.60 -7.10 15.19
C ALA A 253 8.80 -7.04 16.51
N GLY A 254 7.50 -7.34 16.48
CA GLY A 254 6.65 -7.35 17.67
C GLY A 254 7.02 -8.45 18.68
N SER A 255 7.31 -9.66 18.20
CA SER A 255 7.56 -10.84 19.03
C SER A 255 8.81 -10.74 19.91
N LEU A 256 9.92 -10.23 19.37
CA LEU A 256 11.21 -10.18 20.07
C LEU A 256 11.23 -9.21 21.25
N ASN A 257 10.27 -8.30 21.33
CA ASN A 257 10.07 -7.39 22.46
C ASN A 257 8.62 -7.42 23.00
N ALA A 258 7.87 -8.50 22.76
CA ALA A 258 6.42 -8.56 23.07
C ALA A 258 6.07 -8.33 24.55
N PHE A 259 6.98 -8.63 25.47
CA PHE A 259 6.79 -8.54 26.92
C PHE A 259 7.38 -7.27 27.55
N THR A 260 8.08 -6.42 26.80
CA THR A 260 8.79 -5.23 27.35
C THR A 260 8.04 -3.92 27.13
N LYS A 261 7.29 -3.77 26.02
CA LYS A 261 6.41 -2.62 25.76
C LYS A 261 5.06 -3.10 25.25
N GLN A 262 3.96 -2.60 25.83
CA GLN A 262 2.59 -2.95 25.46
C GLN A 262 2.26 -2.85 23.94
N PRO A 263 2.69 -1.82 23.17
CA PRO A 263 2.39 -1.76 21.73
C PRO A 263 3.03 -2.90 20.91
N ASN A 264 4.14 -3.48 21.37
CA ASN A 264 4.82 -4.58 20.66
C ASN A 264 3.92 -5.82 20.58
N LEU A 265 3.20 -6.11 21.67
CA LEU A 265 2.20 -7.17 21.74
C LEU A 265 1.05 -6.92 20.74
N LEU A 266 0.59 -5.67 20.61
CA LEU A 266 -0.49 -5.29 19.71
C LEU A 266 -0.08 -5.39 18.24
N VAL A 267 1.14 -4.96 17.89
CA VAL A 267 1.72 -5.15 16.55
C VAL A 267 1.84 -6.66 16.21
N MET A 268 2.31 -7.48 17.16
CA MET A 268 2.40 -8.93 16.98
C MET A 268 1.02 -9.58 16.77
N ILE A 269 0.02 -9.24 17.59
CA ILE A 269 -1.35 -9.75 17.47
C ILE A 269 -1.97 -9.34 16.13
N THR A 270 -1.84 -8.07 15.74
CA THR A 270 -2.36 -7.55 14.46
C THR A 270 -1.68 -8.23 13.27
N GLY A 271 -0.36 -8.49 13.33
CA GLY A 271 0.36 -9.25 12.32
C GLY A 271 -0.13 -10.70 12.18
N LEU A 272 -0.32 -11.41 13.31
CA LEU A 272 -0.86 -12.78 13.32
C LEU A 272 -2.29 -12.85 12.79
N LEU A 273 -3.15 -11.89 13.19
CA LEU A 273 -4.52 -11.77 12.67
C LEU A 273 -4.52 -11.46 11.17
N SER A 274 -3.63 -10.61 10.68
CA SER A 274 -3.51 -10.26 9.27
C SER A 274 -3.15 -11.48 8.40
N ILE A 275 -2.20 -12.30 8.85
CA ILE A 275 -1.84 -13.58 8.21
C ILE A 275 -3.04 -14.52 8.14
N LEU A 276 -3.73 -14.74 9.26
CA LEU A 276 -4.90 -15.61 9.33
C LEU A 276 -6.04 -15.09 8.44
N GLN A 277 -6.28 -13.77 8.47
CA GLN A 277 -7.34 -13.11 7.71
C GLN A 277 -7.13 -13.25 6.20
N VAL A 278 -5.91 -13.02 5.69
CA VAL A 278 -5.61 -13.11 4.25
C VAL A 278 -5.62 -14.56 3.76
N ILE A 279 -5.10 -15.51 4.55
CA ILE A 279 -5.15 -16.94 4.17
C ILE A 279 -6.61 -17.41 4.07
N LEU A 280 -7.44 -17.11 5.07
CA LEU A 280 -8.87 -17.47 5.04
C LEU A 280 -9.63 -16.73 3.92
N GLN A 281 -9.31 -15.46 3.65
CA GLN A 281 -9.93 -14.68 2.58
C GLN A 281 -9.57 -15.22 1.18
N LEU A 282 -8.30 -15.59 0.94
CA LEU A 282 -7.86 -16.21 -0.31
C LEU A 282 -8.63 -17.52 -0.58
N LEU A 283 -8.70 -18.39 0.43
CA LEU A 283 -9.41 -19.67 0.33
C LEU A 283 -10.91 -19.46 0.10
N PHE A 284 -11.52 -18.47 0.76
CA PHE A 284 -12.94 -18.15 0.60
C PHE A 284 -13.24 -17.62 -0.81
N ILE A 285 -12.43 -16.68 -1.32
CA ILE A 285 -12.59 -16.14 -2.67
C ILE A 285 -12.45 -17.25 -3.72
N ALA A 286 -11.45 -18.14 -3.59
CA ALA A 286 -11.21 -19.23 -4.53
C ALA A 286 -12.30 -20.33 -4.54
N ASP A 287 -12.97 -20.58 -3.41
CA ASP A 287 -14.11 -21.50 -3.33
C ASP A 287 -15.40 -20.85 -3.89
N VAL A 288 -15.74 -19.64 -3.43
CA VAL A 288 -16.99 -18.98 -3.82
C VAL A 288 -16.99 -18.53 -5.29
N SER A 289 -15.82 -18.20 -5.87
CA SER A 289 -15.72 -17.84 -7.28
C SER A 289 -16.09 -18.98 -8.23
N ARG A 290 -15.98 -20.24 -7.77
CA ARG A 290 -16.31 -21.47 -8.51
C ARG A 290 -17.72 -21.99 -8.22
N ARG A 291 -18.52 -21.29 -7.42
CA ARG A 291 -19.89 -21.68 -7.04
C ARG A 291 -20.95 -20.74 -7.62
N ARG A 292 -22.13 -21.27 -7.95
CA ARG A 292 -23.26 -20.50 -8.51
C ARG A 292 -24.59 -20.94 -7.89
N VAL A 293 -25.58 -20.05 -7.88
CA VAL A 293 -26.98 -20.43 -7.66
C VAL A 293 -27.46 -21.22 -8.88
N HIS A 294 -28.10 -22.37 -8.63
CA HIS A 294 -28.63 -23.26 -9.68
C HIS A 294 -30.10 -23.66 -9.44
N LEU A 295 -30.63 -23.43 -8.23
CA LEU A 295 -31.99 -23.80 -7.85
C LEU A 295 -32.85 -22.52 -7.71
N PRO A 296 -34.07 -22.44 -8.29
CA PRO A 296 -34.87 -21.21 -8.25
C PRO A 296 -35.27 -20.79 -6.83
N GLU A 297 -35.38 -21.73 -5.90
CA GLU A 297 -35.62 -21.45 -4.48
C GLU A 297 -34.44 -20.71 -3.80
N HIS A 298 -33.21 -20.98 -4.27
CA HIS A 298 -32.01 -20.27 -3.83
C HIS A 298 -31.85 -18.88 -4.46
N ASP A 299 -32.55 -18.57 -5.55
CA ASP A 299 -32.61 -17.20 -6.11
C ASP A 299 -33.49 -16.27 -5.26
N ARG A 300 -34.49 -16.82 -4.56
CA ARG A 300 -35.25 -16.09 -3.52
C ARG A 300 -34.46 -15.91 -2.23
N SER A 301 -33.80 -16.95 -1.71
CA SER A 301 -33.11 -16.90 -0.42
C SER A 301 -31.69 -16.31 -0.47
N LYS A 302 -31.02 -16.35 -1.63
CA LYS A 302 -29.72 -15.72 -1.93
C LYS A 302 -28.63 -16.09 -0.89
N PRO A 303 -28.36 -17.39 -0.66
CA PRO A 303 -27.51 -17.86 0.43
C PRO A 303 -26.09 -17.31 0.32
N GLY A 304 -25.59 -16.71 1.39
CA GLY A 304 -24.25 -16.09 1.44
C GLY A 304 -24.17 -14.65 0.91
N ARG A 305 -25.19 -14.12 0.20
CA ARG A 305 -25.13 -12.78 -0.43
C ARG A 305 -24.84 -11.65 0.56
N GLN A 306 -25.44 -11.71 1.76
CA GLN A 306 -25.21 -10.76 2.85
C GLN A 306 -23.74 -10.74 3.30
N ILE A 307 -23.10 -11.91 3.33
CA ILE A 307 -21.72 -12.09 3.80
C ILE A 307 -20.75 -11.59 2.75
N VAL A 308 -20.99 -11.89 1.47
CA VAL A 308 -20.19 -11.34 0.36
C VAL A 308 -20.30 -9.81 0.34
N THR A 309 -21.49 -9.22 0.56
CA THR A 309 -21.64 -7.75 0.69
C THR A 309 -20.89 -7.18 1.89
N PHE A 310 -20.94 -7.85 3.05
CA PHE A 310 -20.22 -7.41 4.25
C PHE A 310 -18.69 -7.45 4.03
N LEU A 311 -18.17 -8.57 3.51
CA LEU A 311 -16.74 -8.76 3.25
C LEU A 311 -16.19 -7.83 2.16
N LEU A 312 -17.02 -7.47 1.17
CA LEU A 312 -16.71 -6.45 0.17
C LEU A 312 -16.48 -5.10 0.87
N ILE A 313 -17.41 -4.64 1.71
CA ILE A 313 -17.26 -3.35 2.41
C ILE A 313 -16.10 -3.41 3.42
N CYS A 314 -15.88 -4.53 4.10
CA CYS A 314 -14.70 -4.70 4.96
C CYS A 314 -13.39 -4.56 4.17
N ASN A 315 -13.30 -5.12 2.95
CA ASN A 315 -12.10 -4.94 2.11
C ASN A 315 -11.94 -3.51 1.56
N VAL A 316 -13.04 -2.81 1.24
CA VAL A 316 -12.98 -1.37 0.91
C VAL A 316 -12.51 -0.55 2.12
N THR A 317 -12.98 -0.90 3.33
CA THR A 317 -12.57 -0.22 4.57
C THR A 317 -11.09 -0.48 4.88
N MET A 318 -10.63 -1.74 4.75
CA MET A 318 -9.22 -2.09 4.87
C MET A 318 -8.36 -1.39 3.80
N TRP A 319 -8.82 -1.32 2.55
CA TRP A 319 -8.11 -0.60 1.47
C TRP A 319 -7.87 0.85 1.86
N ILE A 320 -8.92 1.57 2.29
CA ILE A 320 -8.82 2.95 2.79
C ILE A 320 -7.82 3.05 3.94
N ILE A 321 -7.91 2.16 4.95
CA ILE A 321 -6.96 2.13 6.07
C ILE A 321 -5.53 1.97 5.57
N TYR A 322 -5.22 0.94 4.78
CA TYR A 322 -3.87 0.67 4.26
C TYR A 322 -3.31 1.82 3.39
N THR A 323 -4.14 2.53 2.63
CA THR A 323 -3.73 3.73 1.87
C THR A 323 -3.22 4.84 2.81
N PHE A 324 -3.92 5.07 3.92
CA PHE A 324 -3.60 6.15 4.88
C PHE A 324 -2.63 5.73 6.01
N GLU A 325 -2.47 4.44 6.30
CA GLU A 325 -1.50 3.92 7.29
C GLU A 325 -0.04 4.19 6.93
N THR A 326 0.27 4.57 5.69
CA THR A 326 1.61 5.00 5.24
C THR A 326 2.22 6.13 6.07
N LYS A 327 1.41 6.94 6.77
CA LYS A 327 1.89 7.90 7.79
C LYS A 327 2.08 7.24 9.17
N LYS A 328 1.04 6.57 9.66
CA LYS A 328 1.04 5.83 10.94
C LYS A 328 2.22 4.88 11.11
N VAL A 329 2.68 4.22 10.04
CA VAL A 329 3.80 3.26 10.08
C VAL A 329 5.18 3.93 10.09
N VAL A 330 5.27 5.21 9.72
CA VAL A 330 6.47 6.05 9.93
C VAL A 330 6.52 6.57 11.38
N GLU A 331 5.36 6.78 11.99
CA GLU A 331 5.20 7.29 13.36
C GLU A 331 5.21 6.16 14.42
N ASN A 332 4.94 4.90 14.04
CA ASN A 332 5.03 3.75 14.94
C ASN A 332 6.50 3.32 15.13
N PRO A 333 7.08 3.42 16.34
CA PRO A 333 8.50 3.18 16.55
C PRO A 333 8.90 1.71 16.48
N VAL A 334 7.98 0.74 16.66
CA VAL A 334 8.31 -0.66 16.98
C VAL A 334 9.13 -1.34 15.88
N GLN A 335 8.69 -1.26 14.62
CA GLN A 335 9.40 -1.86 13.49
C GLN A 335 10.68 -1.09 13.12
N LEU A 336 10.71 0.22 13.38
CA LEU A 336 11.83 1.11 13.05
C LEU A 336 12.98 1.02 14.08
N GLU A 337 12.65 0.83 15.36
CA GLU A 337 13.58 0.50 16.45
C GLU A 337 14.24 -0.87 16.22
N PHE A 338 13.53 -1.83 15.63
CA PHE A 338 14.04 -3.19 15.38
C PHE A 338 14.84 -3.34 14.08
N TYR A 339 14.30 -2.90 12.93
CA TYR A 339 14.96 -3.08 11.62
C TYR A 339 15.89 -1.92 11.24
N GLY A 340 15.78 -0.77 11.91
CA GLY A 340 16.38 0.47 11.45
C GLY A 340 15.68 1.06 10.22
N PHE A 341 15.86 2.37 10.03
CA PHE A 341 15.17 3.15 8.99
C PHE A 341 15.30 2.56 7.57
N LEU A 342 16.52 2.21 7.14
CA LEU A 342 16.79 1.76 5.77
C LEU A 342 16.07 0.46 5.41
N ALA A 343 16.20 -0.59 6.24
CA ALA A 343 15.61 -1.88 5.96
C ALA A 343 14.07 -1.82 6.06
N TRP A 344 13.52 -1.11 7.05
CA TRP A 344 12.07 -0.93 7.18
C TRP A 344 11.49 -0.11 6.02
N ALA A 345 12.21 0.91 5.51
CA ALA A 345 11.80 1.66 4.33
C ALA A 345 11.78 0.81 3.04
N ILE A 346 12.74 -0.11 2.87
CA ILE A 346 12.75 -1.07 1.75
C ILE A 346 11.51 -1.97 1.80
N VAL A 347 11.26 -2.61 2.96
CA VAL A 347 10.11 -3.51 3.16
C VAL A 347 8.81 -2.78 2.86
N GLN A 348 8.61 -1.59 3.42
CA GLN A 348 7.40 -0.78 3.19
C GLN A 348 7.20 -0.42 1.71
N ARG A 349 8.24 0.07 1.02
CA ARG A 349 8.15 0.48 -0.40
C ARG A 349 7.73 -0.66 -1.33
N ILE A 350 8.12 -1.91 -1.02
CA ILE A 350 7.76 -3.09 -1.79
C ILE A 350 6.37 -3.61 -1.38
N THR A 351 6.12 -3.73 -0.07
CA THR A 351 4.95 -4.47 0.44
C THR A 351 3.68 -3.63 0.56
N LEU A 352 3.74 -2.34 0.94
CA LEU A 352 2.53 -1.54 1.14
C LEU A 352 1.69 -1.37 -0.13
N PRO A 353 2.26 -1.09 -1.32
CA PRO A 353 1.46 -1.05 -2.55
C PRO A 353 0.78 -2.39 -2.88
N LEU A 354 1.46 -3.52 -2.59
CA LEU A 354 0.88 -4.85 -2.75
C LEU A 354 -0.23 -5.12 -1.72
N CYS A 355 -0.13 -4.62 -0.49
CA CYS A 355 -1.19 -4.69 0.51
C CYS A 355 -2.44 -3.93 0.05
N ILE A 356 -2.27 -2.68 -0.38
CA ILE A 356 -3.36 -1.81 -0.83
C ILE A 356 -4.04 -2.43 -2.08
N PHE A 357 -3.24 -2.80 -3.09
CA PHE A 357 -3.74 -3.48 -4.28
C PHE A 357 -4.43 -4.82 -3.97
N HIS A 358 -3.95 -5.60 -2.99
CA HIS A 358 -4.63 -6.83 -2.55
C HIS A 358 -6.03 -6.56 -2.00
N ARG A 359 -6.19 -5.54 -1.16
CA ARG A 359 -7.50 -5.15 -0.59
C ARG A 359 -8.45 -4.63 -1.67
N PHE A 360 -7.96 -3.79 -2.57
CA PHE A 360 -8.72 -3.30 -3.73
C PHE A 360 -9.19 -4.45 -4.64
N HIS A 361 -8.26 -5.28 -5.12
CA HIS A 361 -8.56 -6.39 -6.03
C HIS A 361 -9.46 -7.45 -5.39
N SER A 362 -9.32 -7.69 -4.08
CA SER A 362 -10.25 -8.53 -3.31
C SER A 362 -11.66 -7.96 -3.28
N ALA A 363 -11.83 -6.65 -3.06
CA ALA A 363 -13.14 -6.00 -3.08
C ALA A 363 -13.79 -6.05 -4.48
N VAL A 364 -13.01 -5.83 -5.55
CA VAL A 364 -13.47 -5.96 -6.95
C VAL A 364 -13.90 -7.41 -7.23
N THR A 365 -13.08 -8.40 -6.86
CA THR A 365 -13.40 -9.83 -7.06
C THR A 365 -14.67 -10.23 -6.31
N LEU A 366 -14.86 -9.77 -5.06
CA LEU A 366 -16.09 -9.98 -4.28
C LEU A 366 -17.31 -9.29 -4.91
N ALA A 367 -17.14 -8.13 -5.57
CA ALA A 367 -18.20 -7.48 -6.34
C ALA A 367 -18.58 -8.26 -7.60
N GLU A 368 -17.60 -8.83 -8.33
CA GLU A 368 -17.85 -9.73 -9.46
C GLU A 368 -18.57 -11.01 -9.01
N ILE A 369 -18.14 -11.63 -7.91
CA ILE A 369 -18.81 -12.79 -7.29
C ILE A 369 -20.26 -12.44 -6.93
N TRP A 370 -20.51 -11.29 -6.31
CA TRP A 370 -21.86 -10.82 -5.96
C TRP A 370 -22.74 -10.55 -7.19
N LYS A 371 -22.15 -10.13 -8.31
CA LYS A 371 -22.85 -9.88 -9.58
C LYS A 371 -23.11 -11.15 -10.38
N MET A 372 -22.19 -12.11 -10.37
CA MET A 372 -22.25 -13.35 -11.17
C MET A 372 -22.98 -14.50 -10.47
N SER A 373 -22.90 -14.61 -9.15
CA SER A 373 -23.48 -15.75 -8.42
C SER A 373 -25.01 -15.68 -8.27
N TYR A 374 -25.60 -14.49 -8.44
CA TYR A 374 -27.04 -14.23 -8.30
C TYR A 374 -27.65 -13.52 -9.54
N LYS A 375 -27.04 -13.70 -10.72
CA LYS A 375 -27.69 -13.38 -11.99
C LYS A 375 -28.05 -14.71 -12.65
N ALA A 376 -29.34 -15.02 -12.69
CA ALA A 376 -29.84 -16.14 -13.49
C ALA A 376 -29.39 -15.97 -14.95
N ARG A 377 -28.57 -16.91 -15.43
CA ARG A 377 -28.53 -17.22 -16.85
C ARG A 377 -29.72 -18.15 -17.10
N LEU A 378 -30.57 -17.76 -18.04
CA LEU A 378 -31.36 -18.73 -18.79
C LEU A 378 -30.33 -19.50 -19.63
N GLU A 379 -30.09 -20.76 -19.28
CA GLU A 379 -29.35 -21.75 -20.08
C GLU A 379 -30.33 -22.46 -21.02
#